data_AF-A0A1J3G4Q0-F1
#
_entry.id   AF-A0A1J3G4Q0-F1
#
_cell.length_a   1.000
_cell.length_b   1.000
_cell.length_c   1.000
_cell.angle_alpha   90.00
_cell.angle_beta   90.00
_cell.angle_gamma   90.00
#
_symmetry.space_group_name_H-M   'P 1'
#
loop_
_entity.id
_entity.type
_entity.pdbx_description
1 polymer ?
#
loop_
_entity_poly.entity_id
_entity_poly.type
_entity_poly.pdbx_seq_one_letter_code
_entity_poly.pdbx_strand_id
1 'polypeptide(L)'
;IQELTGGGVDYSFECTGNVDVLREAFLSTHVGWGSTVLVGIYLTPRTLPLHPMELFDGRTIIGSIFGGFKPKSHLPAFAQQCMKGVVKLEPFITNELPFAEIN
;
A
#
# COMPACT_ATOMS: atom_id res chain seq x y z
N ILE A 1 7.89 11.26 11.30
CA ILE A 1 8.17 11.23 9.84
C ILE A 1 8.49 12.61 9.31
N GLN A 2 7.62 13.60 9.47
CA GLN A 2 7.83 14.94 8.91
C GLN A 2 9.17 15.58 9.31
N GLU A 3 9.56 15.52 10.58
CA GLU A 3 10.87 16.03 11.04
C GLU A 3 12.04 15.28 10.41
N LEU A 4 11.93 13.95 10.31
CA LEU A 4 12.96 13.09 9.72
C LEU A 4 13.16 13.31 8.22
N THR A 5 12.11 13.76 7.52
CA THR A 5 12.11 13.94 6.06
C THR A 5 12.04 15.40 5.62
N GLY A 6 12.03 16.34 6.57
CA GLY A 6 11.94 17.78 6.28
C GLY A 6 10.60 18.25 5.71
N GLY A 7 9.49 17.54 5.97
CA GLY A 7 8.15 17.96 5.50
C GLY A 7 7.13 16.84 5.25
N GLY A 8 7.55 15.58 5.34
CA GLY A 8 6.73 14.40 5.03
C GLY A 8 7.31 13.58 3.89
N VAL A 9 6.72 12.43 3.61
CA VAL A 9 7.13 11.56 2.48
C VAL A 9 6.33 11.88 1.23
N ASP A 10 6.89 11.60 0.05
CA ASP A 10 6.17 11.76 -1.21
C ASP A 10 5.02 10.74 -1.33
N TYR A 11 5.25 9.51 -0.86
CA TYR A 11 4.29 8.43 -0.87
C TYR A 11 4.22 7.72 0.47
N SER A 12 3.02 7.44 0.96
CA SER A 12 2.77 6.51 2.06
C SER A 12 1.83 5.38 1.61
N PHE A 13 1.95 4.21 2.23
CA PHE A 13 1.15 3.03 1.91
C PHE A 13 0.50 2.51 3.19
N GLU A 14 -0.82 2.42 3.21
CA GLU A 14 -1.58 1.81 4.31
C GLU A 14 -1.89 0.36 3.92
N CYS A 15 -1.27 -0.60 4.62
CA CYS A 15 -1.32 -2.03 4.28
C CYS A 15 -1.98 -2.89 5.37
N THR A 16 -2.64 -2.28 6.35
CA THR A 16 -3.18 -2.94 7.55
C THR A 16 -4.71 -3.00 7.58
N GLY A 17 -5.40 -2.08 6.90
CA GLY A 17 -6.86 -1.96 6.97
C GLY A 17 -7.36 -1.32 8.27
N ASN A 18 -6.52 -0.50 8.92
CA ASN A 18 -6.83 0.21 10.16
C ASN A 18 -6.96 1.73 9.91
N VAL A 19 -8.07 2.33 10.37
CA VAL A 19 -8.38 3.76 10.16
C VAL A 19 -7.43 4.69 10.91
N ASP A 20 -6.94 4.30 12.07
CA ASP A 20 -5.99 5.11 12.83
C ASP A 20 -4.64 5.15 12.10
N VAL A 21 -4.22 4.00 11.54
CA VAL A 21 -3.02 3.91 10.70
C VAL A 21 -3.18 4.71 9.41
N LEU A 22 -4.38 4.70 8.80
CA LEU A 22 -4.67 5.54 7.65
C LEU A 22 -4.51 7.04 7.95
N ARG A 23 -5.02 7.50 9.09
CA ARG A 23 -4.87 8.91 9.50
C ARG A 23 -3.39 9.30 9.56
N GLU A 24 -2.59 8.49 10.25
CA GLU A 24 -1.15 8.71 10.38
C GLU A 24 -0.43 8.62 9.03
N ALA A 25 -0.78 7.64 8.18
CA ALA A 25 -0.22 7.51 6.84
C ALA A 25 -0.51 8.77 6.00
N PHE A 26 -1.72 9.32 6.07
CA PHE A 26 -2.09 10.55 5.37
C PHE A 26 -1.29 11.76 5.85
N LEU A 27 -1.26 11.99 7.18
CA LEU A 27 -0.54 13.11 7.77
C LEU A 27 0.98 12.99 7.58
N SER A 28 1.51 11.78 7.41
CA SER A 28 2.93 11.56 7.13
C SER A 28 3.38 12.06 5.75
N THR A 29 2.44 12.27 4.82
CA THR A 29 2.78 12.70 3.45
C THR A 29 3.02 14.20 3.36
N HIS A 30 3.87 14.58 2.40
CA HIS A 30 4.29 15.95 2.18
C HIS A 30 3.11 16.86 1.83
N VAL A 31 3.05 18.04 2.48
CA VAL A 31 2.09 19.10 2.10
C VAL A 31 2.38 19.56 0.68
N GLY A 32 1.38 19.61 -0.19
CA GLY A 32 1.46 20.15 -1.55
C GLY A 32 1.46 19.09 -2.66
N TRP A 33 2.02 17.89 -2.42
CA TRP A 33 2.08 16.82 -3.44
C TRP A 33 2.03 15.39 -2.91
N GLY A 34 2.05 15.19 -1.58
CA GLY A 34 2.12 13.87 -0.97
C GLY A 34 0.92 12.98 -1.31
N SER A 35 1.17 11.69 -1.50
CA SER A 35 0.14 10.72 -1.91
C SER A 35 0.06 9.53 -0.97
N THR A 36 -1.14 9.23 -0.47
CA THR A 36 -1.40 8.06 0.38
C THR A 36 -2.10 6.97 -0.43
N VAL A 37 -1.50 5.78 -0.49
CA VAL A 37 -2.03 4.63 -1.23
C VAL A 37 -2.66 3.64 -0.27
N LEU A 38 -3.96 3.39 -0.44
CA LEU A 38 -4.70 2.38 0.31
C LEU A 38 -4.49 1.00 -0.33
N VAL A 39 -3.90 0.09 0.43
CA VAL A 39 -3.69 -1.32 0.06
C VAL A 39 -4.44 -2.26 1.01
N GLY A 40 -4.54 -1.88 2.29
CA GLY A 40 -5.27 -2.62 3.32
C GLY A 40 -6.77 -2.71 3.04
N ILE A 41 -7.39 -3.78 3.54
CA ILE A 41 -8.83 -4.04 3.37
C ILE A 41 -9.58 -3.75 4.67
N TYR A 42 -10.63 -2.92 4.57
CA TYR A 42 -11.49 -2.54 5.67
C TYR A 42 -12.74 -3.42 5.65
N LEU A 43 -12.84 -4.37 6.59
CA LEU A 43 -13.87 -5.42 6.59
C LEU A 43 -15.31 -4.91 6.79
N THR A 44 -15.46 -3.71 7.35
CA THR A 44 -16.76 -3.09 7.62
C THR A 44 -16.76 -1.68 7.09
N PRO A 45 -17.92 -1.10 6.72
CA PRO A 45 -18.02 0.31 6.38
C PRO A 45 -17.40 1.18 7.49
N ARG A 46 -16.44 2.01 7.11
CA ARG A 46 -15.80 3.02 7.97
C ARG A 46 -15.81 4.35 7.25
N THR A 47 -15.89 5.43 8.02
CA THR A 47 -15.68 6.78 7.49
C THR A 47 -14.20 7.03 7.31
N LEU A 48 -13.85 7.79 6.26
CA LEU A 48 -12.48 8.25 6.07
C LEU A 48 -12.12 9.21 7.24
N PRO A 49 -11.00 9.01 7.94
CA PRO A 49 -10.67 9.76 9.17
C PRO A 49 -10.06 11.13 8.86
N LEU A 50 -10.61 11.84 7.87
CA LEU A 50 -10.02 13.05 7.30
C LEU A 50 -11.05 14.15 7.18
N HIS A 51 -10.63 15.37 7.45
CA HIS A 51 -11.43 16.54 7.14
C HIS A 51 -11.24 16.89 5.65
N PRO A 52 -12.33 17.11 4.87
CA PRO A 52 -12.22 17.36 3.43
C PRO A 52 -11.30 18.52 3.05
N MET A 53 -11.19 19.55 3.92
CA MET A 53 -10.30 20.69 3.69
C MET A 53 -8.81 20.31 3.66
N GLU A 54 -8.40 19.20 4.29
CA GLU A 54 -7.01 18.75 4.28
C GLU A 54 -6.53 18.26 2.91
N LEU A 55 -7.45 18.02 1.96
CA LEU A 55 -7.11 17.71 0.57
C LEU A 55 -6.72 18.97 -0.23
N PHE A 56 -7.16 20.16 0.20
CA PHE A 56 -6.75 21.42 -0.44
C PHE A 56 -5.27 21.75 -0.21
N ASP A 57 -4.67 21.13 0.80
CA ASP A 57 -3.23 21.20 1.07
C ASP A 57 -2.39 20.41 0.05
N GLY A 58 -2.98 19.95 -1.06
CA GLY A 58 -2.27 19.28 -2.17
C GLY A 58 -1.96 17.80 -1.93
N ARG A 59 -2.48 17.21 -0.85
CA ARG A 59 -2.37 15.76 -0.62
C ARG A 59 -3.39 14.98 -1.44
N THR A 60 -3.04 13.75 -1.81
CA THR A 60 -3.94 12.84 -2.52
C THR A 60 -4.10 11.50 -1.82
N ILE A 61 -5.22 10.83 -2.09
CA ILE A 61 -5.50 9.47 -1.61
C ILE A 61 -5.92 8.63 -2.79
N ILE A 62 -5.30 7.46 -2.92
CA ILE A 62 -5.48 6.56 -4.06
C ILE A 62 -5.79 5.17 -3.53
N GLY A 63 -6.86 4.55 -4.04
CA GLY A 63 -7.13 3.13 -3.79
C GLY A 63 -6.34 2.24 -4.73
N SER A 64 -5.73 1.17 -4.22
CA SER A 64 -5.04 0.16 -5.02
C SER A 64 -5.69 -1.20 -4.86
N ILE A 65 -6.21 -1.73 -5.96
CA ILE A 65 -6.71 -3.11 -6.03
C ILE A 65 -5.72 -3.91 -6.85
N PHE A 66 -5.21 -4.99 -6.26
CA PHE A 66 -4.24 -5.87 -6.91
C PHE A 66 -3.01 -5.13 -7.48
N GLY A 67 -2.59 -4.03 -6.83
CA GLY A 67 -1.46 -3.21 -7.30
C GLY A 67 -1.71 -2.44 -8.60
N GLY A 68 -2.96 -2.27 -9.02
CA GLY A 68 -3.30 -1.72 -10.35
C GLY A 68 -3.00 -2.69 -11.50
N PHE A 69 -2.78 -3.95 -11.18
CA PHE A 69 -2.32 -4.96 -12.12
C PHE A 69 -3.49 -5.51 -12.94
N LYS A 70 -3.26 -5.73 -14.24
CA LYS A 70 -4.20 -6.42 -15.13
C LYS A 70 -3.75 -7.88 -15.24
N PRO A 71 -4.41 -8.84 -14.56
CA PRO A 71 -3.87 -10.19 -14.40
C PRO A 71 -3.55 -10.87 -15.74
N LYS A 72 -4.49 -10.82 -16.69
CA LYS A 72 -4.33 -11.52 -17.98
C LYS A 72 -3.15 -11.02 -18.80
N SER A 73 -2.92 -9.71 -18.83
CA SER A 73 -1.88 -9.11 -19.67
C SER A 73 -0.54 -8.97 -18.95
N HIS A 74 -0.53 -8.76 -17.63
CA HIS A 74 0.70 -8.44 -16.91
C HIS A 74 1.32 -9.66 -16.19
N LEU A 75 0.53 -10.68 -15.82
CA LEU A 75 1.03 -11.82 -15.03
C LEU A 75 2.16 -12.59 -15.72
N PRO A 76 2.10 -12.88 -17.05
CA PRO A 76 3.20 -13.58 -17.70
C PRO A 76 4.53 -12.82 -17.63
N ALA A 77 4.50 -11.49 -17.79
CA ALA A 77 5.68 -10.65 -17.69
C ALA A 77 6.23 -10.60 -16.26
N PHE A 78 5.35 -10.52 -15.26
CA PHE A 78 5.75 -10.54 -13.85
C PHE A 78 6.39 -11.87 -13.47
N ALA A 79 5.82 -13.01 -13.88
CA ALA A 79 6.43 -14.33 -13.65
C ALA A 79 7.83 -14.42 -14.27
N GLN A 80 8.01 -13.88 -15.49
CA GLN A 80 9.33 -13.80 -16.12
C GLN A 80 10.32 -12.94 -15.33
N GLN A 81 9.87 -11.84 -14.72
CA GLN A 81 10.71 -11.01 -13.84
C GLN A 81 11.12 -11.76 -12.57
N CYS A 82 10.22 -12.56 -11.98
CA CYS A 82 10.54 -13.42 -10.86
C CYS A 82 11.59 -14.48 -11.23
N MET A 83 11.41 -15.17 -12.36
CA MET A 83 12.38 -16.17 -12.84
C MET A 83 13.76 -15.58 -13.16
N LYS A 84 13.82 -14.30 -13.55
CA LYS A 84 15.06 -13.55 -13.78
C LYS A 84 15.67 -12.98 -12.49
N GLY A 85 15.03 -13.17 -11.33
CA GLY A 85 15.46 -12.62 -10.05
C GLY A 85 15.31 -11.10 -9.92
N VAL A 86 14.59 -10.45 -10.84
CA VAL A 86 14.28 -9.01 -10.77
C VAL A 86 13.32 -8.74 -9.62
N VAL A 87 12.32 -9.59 -9.47
CA VAL A 87 11.42 -9.61 -8.31
C VAL A 87 11.79 -10.82 -7.47
N LYS A 88 12.24 -10.59 -6.23
CA LYS A 88 12.65 -11.64 -5.31
C LYS A 88 11.45 -12.13 -4.51
N LEU A 89 11.04 -13.38 -4.73
CA LEU A 89 9.91 -14.00 -4.02
C LEU A 89 10.39 -14.89 -2.87
N GLU A 90 11.61 -15.38 -2.95
CA GLU A 90 12.22 -16.30 -1.99
C GLU A 90 12.17 -15.75 -0.55
N PRO A 91 12.44 -14.45 -0.27
CA PRO A 91 12.35 -13.91 1.09
C PRO A 91 10.95 -13.93 1.70
N PHE A 92 9.90 -14.10 0.88
CA PHE A 92 8.52 -14.17 1.34
C PHE A 92 8.06 -15.60 1.65
N ILE A 93 8.84 -16.62 1.27
CA ILE A 93 8.58 -18.03 1.60
C ILE A 93 9.24 -18.32 2.95
N THR A 94 8.49 -18.16 4.05
CA THR A 94 9.02 -18.43 5.40
C THR A 94 8.87 -19.88 5.83
N ASN A 95 7.91 -20.60 5.24
CA ASN A 95 7.56 -21.97 5.60
C ASN A 95 7.09 -22.74 4.35
N GLU A 96 7.46 -24.03 4.28
CA GLU A 96 6.94 -24.97 3.30
C GLU A 96 6.35 -26.17 4.03
N LEU A 97 5.09 -26.48 3.75
CA LEU A 97 4.34 -27.56 4.40
C LEU A 97 3.63 -28.41 3.33
N PRO A 98 3.48 -29.73 3.54
CA PRO A 98 2.66 -30.55 2.67
C PRO A 98 1.18 -30.16 2.79
N PHE A 99 0.39 -30.39 1.73
CA PHE A 99 -1.03 -30.04 1.70
C PHE A 99 -1.86 -30.67 2.84
N ALA A 100 -1.43 -31.81 3.36
CA ALA A 100 -2.08 -32.46 4.50
C ALA A 100 -2.00 -31.66 5.81
N GLU A 101 -1.05 -30.71 5.92
CA GLU A 101 -0.79 -29.88 7.11
C GLU A 101 -1.28 -28.43 6.91
N ILE A 102 -2.38 -28.23 6.18
CA ILE A 102 -2.91 -26.88 5.87
C ILE A 102 -3.54 -26.15 7.07
N ASN A 103 -3.94 -26.88 8.12
CA ASN A 103 -4.53 -26.33 9.37
C ASN A 103 -3.59 -26.53 10.54
#